data_AF-A0AAF0CQY4-F1
#
_entry.id   AF-A0AAF0CQY4-F1
#
_cell.length_a   1.000
_cell.length_b   1.000
_cell.length_c   1.000
_cell.angle_alpha   90.00
_cell.angle_beta   90.00
_cell.angle_gamma   90.00
#
_symmetry.space_group_name_H-M   'P 1'
#
loop_
_entity.id
_entity.type
_entity.pdbx_description
1 polymer ?
#
loop_
_entity_poly.entity_id
_entity_poly.type
_entity_poly.pdbx_seq_one_letter_code
_entity_poly.pdbx_strand_id
1 'polypeptide(L)' 'MHFNLHLPKVRLSTGERWYLGCAWVLILAKCEFVHWAVAHWSVPIDAWWIVGPTLVFAAVATALWLAHKE' A
#
# COMPACT_ATOMS: atom_id res chain seq x y z
N MET A 1 -8.25 -15.78 18.23
CA MET A 1 -9.19 -14.87 17.54
C MET A 1 -9.29 -15.32 16.10
N HIS A 2 -10.36 -16.02 15.73
CA HIS A 2 -10.58 -16.51 14.37
C HIS A 2 -11.36 -15.41 13.62
N PHE A 3 -10.64 -14.50 12.95
CA PHE A 3 -11.29 -13.52 12.08
C PHE A 3 -11.83 -14.26 10.85
N ASN A 4 -13.09 -14.70 10.92
CA ASN A 4 -13.84 -15.17 9.76
C ASN A 4 -14.16 -13.94 8.88
N LEU A 5 -13.16 -13.47 8.14
CA LEU A 5 -13.29 -12.47 7.09
C LEU A 5 -14.05 -13.10 5.92
N HIS A 6 -15.37 -13.21 6.04
CA HIS A 6 -16.27 -13.29 4.88
C HIS A 6 -16.14 -11.95 4.15
N LEU A 7 -15.05 -11.75 3.42
CA LEU A 7 -14.90 -10.64 2.51
C LEU A 7 -15.91 -10.90 1.39
N PRO A 8 -17.01 -10.11 1.27
CA PRO A 8 -17.83 -10.19 0.09
C PRO A 8 -16.90 -10.02 -1.12
N LYS A 9 -17.07 -10.82 -2.17
CA LYS A 9 -16.31 -10.67 -3.41
C LYS A 9 -16.67 -9.31 -4.01
N VAL A 10 -15.95 -8.26 -3.62
CA VAL A 10 -16.10 -6.91 -4.17
C VAL A 10 -15.83 -7.00 -5.68
N ARG A 11 -16.87 -6.81 -6.49
CA ARG A 11 -16.72 -6.69 -7.94
C ARG A 11 -16.17 -5.30 -8.25
N LEU A 12 -14.85 -5.20 -8.26
CA LEU A 12 -14.16 -4.03 -8.79
C LEU A 12 -14.38 -3.94 -10.30
N SER A 13 -14.80 -2.78 -10.79
CA SER A 13 -14.80 -2.45 -12.21
C SER A 13 -13.38 -2.50 -12.77
N THR A 14 -13.22 -2.76 -14.07
CA THR A 14 -11.91 -2.81 -14.73
C THR A 14 -11.11 -1.52 -14.52
N GLY A 15 -11.76 -0.36 -14.57
CA GLY A 15 -11.10 0.94 -14.35
C GLY A 15 -10.61 1.11 -12.91
N GLU A 16 -11.33 0.55 -11.94
CA GLU A 16 -11.01 0.64 -10.52
C GLU A 16 -9.86 -0.29 -10.14
N ARG A 17 -9.81 -1.49 -10.73
CA ARG A 17 -8.67 -2.40 -10.62
C ARG A 17 -7.41 -1.76 -11.20
N TRP A 18 -7.55 -1.12 -12.36
CA TRP A 18 -6.45 -0.41 -13.00
C TRP A 18 -5.94 0.74 -12.13
N TYR A 19 -6.83 1.59 -11.65
CA TYR A 19 -6.49 2.68 -10.74
C TYR A 19 -5.75 2.18 -9.49
N LEU A 20 -6.29 1.14 -8.83
CA LEU A 20 -5.68 0.58 -7.64
C LEU A 20 -4.30 -0.04 -7.93
N GLY A 21 -4.17 -0.72 -9.07
CA GLY A 21 -2.90 -1.24 -9.55
C GLY A 21 -1.86 -0.13 -9.75
N CYS A 22 -2.21 0.94 -10.47
CA CYS A 22 -1.34 2.09 -10.67
C CYS A 22 -0.95 2.76 -9.34
N ALA A 23 -1.89 2.93 -8.41
CA ALA A 23 -1.63 3.50 -7.10
C ALA A 23 -0.60 2.67 -6.33
N TRP A 24 -0.77 1.34 -6.28
CA TRP A 24 0.19 0.44 -5.64
C TRP A 24 1.56 0.45 -6.30
N VAL A 25 1.62 0.49 -7.63
CA VAL A 25 2.89 0.62 -8.37
C VAL A 25 3.63 1.90 -7.98
N LEU A 26 2.93 3.04 -7.92
CA LEU A 26 3.52 4.32 -7.51
C LEU A 26 4.02 4.30 -6.07
N ILE A 27 3.25 3.69 -5.15
CA ILE A 27 3.65 3.53 -3.75
C ILE A 27 4.92 2.69 -3.62
N LEU A 28 4.98 1.55 -4.31
CA LEU A 28 6.17 0.68 -4.30
C LEU A 28 7.38 1.38 -4.91
N ALA A 29 7.20 2.06 -6.05
CA ALA A 29 8.26 2.85 -6.67
C ALA A 29 8.82 3.92 -5.73
N LYS A 30 7.94 4.63 -5.00
CA LYS A 30 8.35 5.60 -3.96
C LYS A 30 9.12 4.92 -2.82
N CYS A 31 8.72 3.73 -2.40
CA CYS A 31 9.41 3.00 -1.33
C CYS A 31 10.81 2.55 -1.75
N GLU A 32 10.96 2.03 -2.95
CA GLU A 32 12.27 1.71 -3.54
C GLU A 32 13.14 2.96 -3.68
N PHE A 33 12.57 4.08 -4.12
CA PHE A 33 13.30 5.35 -4.21
C PHE A 33 13.80 5.84 -2.85
N VAL A 34 12.98 5.73 -1.80
CA VAL A 34 13.40 6.08 -0.43
C VAL A 34 14.50 5.14 0.06
N HIS A 35 14.39 3.83 -0.20
CA HIS A 35 15.41 2.86 0.17
C HIS A 35 16.74 3.15 -0.52
N TRP A 36 16.70 3.40 -1.84
CA TRP A 36 17.85 3.84 -2.61
C TRP A 36 18.44 5.14 -2.08
N ALA A 37 17.61 6.13 -1.77
CA ALA A 37 18.07 7.42 -1.27
C ALA A 37 18.79 7.29 0.08
N VAL A 38 18.22 6.56 1.03
CA VAL A 38 18.86 6.34 2.33
C VAL A 38 20.23 5.67 2.17
N ALA A 39 20.33 4.67 1.29
CA ALA A 39 21.60 4.02 0.99
C ALA A 39 22.60 4.95 0.27
N HIS A 40 22.12 5.75 -0.70
CA HIS A 40 22.94 6.63 -1.52
C HIS A 40 23.52 7.80 -0.71
N TRP A 41 22.72 8.41 0.17
CA TRP A 41 23.14 9.54 1.01
C TRP A 41 23.63 9.11 2.40
N SER A 42 23.71 7.80 2.69
CA SER A 42 24.17 7.25 3.98
C SER A 42 23.49 7.93 5.18
N VAL A 43 22.19 8.15 5.06
CA VAL A 43 21.39 8.80 6.11
C VAL A 43 21.39 7.89 7.33
N PRO A 44 21.62 8.39 8.56
CA PRO A 44 21.68 7.57 9.78
C PRO A 44 20.26 7.18 10.27
N ILE A 45 19.39 6.77 9.35
CA ILE A 45 18.00 6.38 9.60
C ILE A 45 17.72 5.16 8.73
N ASP A 46 17.16 4.09 9.28
CA ASP A 46 16.73 2.95 8.47
C ASP A 46 15.54 3.36 7.59
N ALA A 47 15.65 3.13 6.28
CA ALA A 47 14.57 3.40 5.32
C ALA A 47 13.24 2.74 5.70
N TRP A 48 13.30 1.63 6.44
CA TRP A 48 12.13 0.89 6.91
C TRP A 48 11.20 1.73 7.81
N TRP A 49 11.73 2.71 8.55
CA TRP A 49 10.91 3.65 9.34
C TRP A 49 9.99 4.52 8.48
N ILE A 50 10.32 4.70 7.20
CA ILE A 50 9.53 5.48 6.25
C ILE A 50 8.66 4.55 5.40
N VAL A 51 9.24 3.44 4.92
CA VAL A 51 8.56 2.46 4.06
C VAL A 51 7.44 1.73 4.81
N GLY A 52 7.71 1.25 6.02
CA GLY A 52 6.77 0.48 6.82
C GLY A 52 5.43 1.20 7.03
N PRO A 53 5.42 2.42 7.62
CA PRO A 53 4.19 3.18 7.80
C PRO A 53 3.47 3.48 6.47
N THR A 54 4.22 3.79 5.40
CA THR A 54 3.63 4.06 4.07
C THR A 54 2.83 2.85 3.57
N LEU A 55 3.41 1.64 3.65
CA LEU A 55 2.76 0.42 3.19
C LEU A 55 1.56 0.05 4.08
N VAL A 56 1.67 0.22 5.40
CA VAL A 56 0.56 -0.03 6.33
C VAL A 56 -0.61 0.90 6.03
N PHE A 57 -0.38 2.22 5.88
CA PHE A 57 -1.44 3.16 5.55
C PHE A 57 -2.06 2.88 4.17
N ALA A 58 -1.26 2.53 3.16
CA ALA A 58 -1.76 2.16 1.85
C ALA A 58 -2.65 0.90 1.91
N ALA A 59 -2.25 -0.11 2.68
CA ALA A 59 -3.02 -1.33 2.88
C ALA A 59 -4.33 -1.05 3.63
N VAL A 60 -4.29 -0.26 4.70
CA VAL A 60 -5.49 0.14 5.45
C VAL A 60 -6.44 0.96 4.59
N ALA A 61 -5.94 1.95 3.86
CA ALA A 61 -6.76 2.75 2.95
C ALA A 61 -7.39 1.89 1.85
N THR A 62 -6.64 0.93 1.29
CA THR A 62 -7.16 -0.04 0.33
C THR A 62 -8.27 -0.90 0.95
N ALA A 63 -8.07 -1.42 2.17
CA ALA A 63 -9.04 -2.23 2.88
C ALA A 63 -10.31 -1.44 3.21
N LEU A 64 -10.18 -0.21 3.70
CA LEU A 64 -11.31 0.68 3.99
C LEU A 64 -12.08 1.03 2.72
N TRP A 65 -11.40 1.33 1.62
CA TRP A 65 -12.07 1.63 0.36
C TRP A 65 -12.82 0.42 -0.20
N LEU A 66 -12.28 -0.79 -0.06
CA LEU A 66 -12.97 -2.02 -0.42
C LEU A 66 -14.17 -2.31 0.50
N ALA A 67 -14.03 -2.02 1.79
CA ALA A 67 -15.10 -2.23 2.78
C ALA A 67 -16.22 -1.18 2.68
N HIS A 68 -15.92 0.06 2.29
CA HIS A 68 -16.90 1.14 2.17
C HIS A 68 -17.72 1.06 0.86
N LYS A 69 -17.39 0.12 -0.03
CA LYS A 69 -18.10 -0.13 -1.29
C LYS A 69 -19.33 -1.04 -1.15
N GLU A 70 -19.98 -0.99 0.00
CA GLU A 70 -21.29 -1.61 0.23
C GLU A 70 -22.40 -0.91 -0.57
#